data_AF-A0A817G8B7-F1
#
_entry.id   AF-A0A817G8B7-F1
#
_cell.length_a   1.000
_cell.length_b   1.000
_cell.length_c   1.000
_cell.angle_alpha   90.00
_cell.angle_beta   90.00
_cell.angle_gamma   90.00
#
_symmetry.space_group_name_H-M   'P 1'
#
loop_
_entity.id
_entity.type
_entity.pdbx_description
1 polymer ?
#
loop_
_entity_poly.entity_id
_entity_poly.type
_entity_poly.pdbx_seq_one_letter_code
_entity_poly.pdbx_strand_id
1 'polypeptide(L)'
;MAMINDCDHNLLVWIDLEMSGLDLNMHTIVEIAIAITDFHLKNYIEGPDIVIHHDQDILDKMNDWSREQHTKSGLIELIRQSQISLYNAETTVIDFLKRYCASGTGILAGNSVFVDRWQTIFKNKNMIFLSNDFRFIEKYMPRLNAILHPSIVDCSTLKELTLRWQPVRYTKRPHKQMMHRARDDIRESINELNHYRQHNFYLGWHAIRYPPYLPAPILSNPRTHLVWLKTDSDQVNHVYVIITDGNLNILNHIYLDMNDKCNQYSLLVGFLHKNILVNRSSPICGQCVHIDRARIQHVVPEFLSCCHYRSIDVDVLNVLCRRWARKVYENRPIICADSNNLVAELQGSIQLLQYYRANIFKFDLFDQEKQS
;
A
#
# COMPACT_ATOMS: atom_id res chain seq x y z
N MET A 1 -3.90 -17.17 -28.63
CA MET A 1 -3.56 -16.55 -27.33
C MET A 1 -3.94 -15.08 -27.44
N ALA A 2 -4.93 -14.61 -26.69
CA ALA A 2 -5.37 -13.22 -26.80
C ALA A 2 -4.25 -12.32 -26.23
N MET A 3 -3.55 -11.60 -27.11
CA MET A 3 -2.62 -10.55 -26.71
C MET A 3 -3.43 -9.43 -26.06
N ILE A 4 -3.14 -9.10 -24.80
CA ILE A 4 -3.73 -7.93 -24.15
C ILE A 4 -3.13 -6.70 -24.83
N ASN A 5 -3.83 -6.17 -25.83
CA ASN A 5 -3.48 -4.93 -26.52
C ASN A 5 -3.90 -3.74 -25.64
N ASP A 6 -3.11 -3.42 -24.62
CA ASP A 6 -3.10 -2.08 -24.04
C ASP A 6 -1.84 -1.35 -24.52
N CYS A 7 -2.03 -0.12 -24.97
CA CYS A 7 -1.07 0.71 -25.71
C CYS A 7 0.22 1.07 -24.93
N ASP A 8 0.35 0.63 -23.68
CA ASP A 8 1.50 0.86 -22.79
C ASP A 8 2.14 -0.43 -22.23
N HIS A 9 1.68 -1.64 -22.61
CA HIS A 9 2.23 -2.96 -22.18
C HIS A 9 2.42 -3.20 -20.66
N ASN A 10 1.89 -2.33 -19.79
CA ASN A 10 1.96 -2.51 -18.33
C ASN A 10 0.72 -3.26 -17.84
N LEU A 11 0.94 -4.45 -17.28
CA LEU A 11 -0.08 -5.26 -16.63
C LEU A 11 0.07 -5.14 -15.11
N LEU A 12 -1.03 -5.36 -14.39
CA LEU A 12 -0.99 -5.52 -12.93
C LEU A 12 -0.62 -6.97 -12.63
N VAL A 13 0.50 -7.15 -11.93
CA VAL A 13 0.97 -8.43 -11.42
C VAL A 13 0.55 -8.52 -9.97
N TRP A 14 -0.51 -9.28 -9.72
CA TRP A 14 -1.04 -9.51 -8.39
C TRP A 14 -0.23 -10.60 -7.72
N ILE A 15 0.36 -10.29 -6.58
CA ILE A 15 1.14 -11.24 -5.77
C ILE A 15 0.60 -11.16 -4.35
N ASP A 16 0.43 -12.32 -3.74
CA ASP A 16 0.17 -12.47 -2.31
C ASP A 16 1.06 -13.58 -1.78
N LEU A 17 1.61 -13.37 -0.58
CA LEU A 17 2.52 -14.29 0.07
C LEU A 17 1.95 -14.72 1.42
N GLU A 18 2.10 -16.01 1.72
CA GLU A 18 2.07 -16.46 3.10
C GLU A 18 3.50 -16.62 3.60
N MET A 19 3.76 -16.20 4.84
CA MET A 19 5.09 -16.27 5.47
C MET A 19 5.03 -17.08 6.77
N SER A 20 6.18 -17.60 7.20
CA SER A 20 6.31 -18.21 8.53
C SER A 20 6.24 -17.19 9.68
N GLY A 21 6.27 -15.90 9.36
CA GLY A 21 6.12 -14.75 10.24
C GLY A 21 6.59 -13.47 9.54
N LEU A 22 6.63 -12.34 10.26
CA LEU A 22 6.87 -11.01 9.65
C LEU A 22 8.30 -10.46 9.80
N ASP A 23 9.10 -11.05 10.70
CA ASP A 23 10.53 -10.75 10.79
C ASP A 23 11.28 -11.29 9.56
N LEU A 24 11.72 -10.39 8.69
CA LEU A 24 12.52 -10.74 7.52
C LEU A 24 13.81 -11.49 7.87
N ASN A 25 14.37 -11.33 9.07
CA ASN A 25 15.61 -11.98 9.48
C ASN A 25 15.41 -13.37 10.08
N MET A 26 14.20 -13.70 10.53
CA MET A 26 13.89 -15.00 11.15
C MET A 26 12.96 -15.86 10.29
N HIS A 27 12.11 -15.24 9.48
CA HIS A 27 11.04 -15.89 8.74
C HIS A 27 11.25 -15.82 7.23
N THR A 28 10.52 -16.67 6.52
CA THR A 28 10.65 -16.90 5.07
C THR A 28 9.27 -17.06 4.42
N ILE A 29 9.24 -17.04 3.09
CA ILE A 29 8.05 -17.24 2.27
C ILE A 29 7.68 -18.73 2.28
N VAL A 30 6.42 -19.04 2.59
CA VAL A 30 5.90 -20.42 2.63
C VAL A 30 4.85 -20.72 1.56
N GLU A 31 4.15 -19.70 1.05
CA GLU A 31 3.27 -19.80 -0.11
C GLU A 31 3.41 -18.54 -0.97
N ILE A 32 3.31 -18.69 -2.29
CA ILE A 32 3.21 -17.57 -3.24
C ILE A 32 2.14 -17.87 -4.27
N ALA A 33 1.21 -16.95 -4.45
CA ALA A 33 0.26 -16.98 -5.55
C ALA A 33 0.45 -15.77 -6.46
N ILE A 34 0.18 -15.96 -7.75
CA ILE A 34 0.30 -14.91 -8.76
C ILE A 34 -0.95 -14.88 -9.63
N ALA A 35 -1.42 -13.68 -9.99
CA ALA A 35 -2.33 -13.48 -11.10
C ALA A 35 -1.94 -12.23 -11.89
N ILE A 36 -2.41 -12.14 -13.14
CA ILE A 36 -2.22 -10.95 -13.97
C ILE A 36 -3.58 -10.38 -14.35
N THR A 37 -3.71 -9.06 -14.30
CA THR A 37 -4.85 -8.35 -14.92
C THR A 37 -4.38 -7.19 -15.78
N ASP A 38 -5.25 -6.76 -16.69
CA ASP A 38 -5.17 -5.40 -17.24
C ASP A 38 -5.56 -4.36 -16.17
N PHE A 39 -5.37 -3.07 -16.48
CA PHE A 39 -5.80 -1.98 -15.61
C PHE A 39 -7.33 -1.85 -15.51
N HIS A 40 -8.09 -2.49 -16.39
CA HIS A 40 -9.55 -2.52 -16.30
C HIS A 40 -10.08 -3.62 -15.38
N LEU A 41 -9.19 -4.49 -14.88
CA LEU A 41 -9.49 -5.62 -13.99
C LEU A 41 -10.44 -6.63 -14.63
N LYS A 42 -10.41 -6.74 -15.97
CA LYS A 42 -11.30 -7.64 -16.73
C LYS A 42 -10.60 -8.89 -17.21
N ASN A 43 -9.36 -8.75 -17.69
CA ASN A 43 -8.59 -9.86 -18.24
C ASN A 43 -7.81 -10.56 -17.13
N TYR A 44 -8.47 -11.42 -16.36
CA TYR A 44 -7.81 -12.22 -15.32
C TYR A 44 -7.08 -13.42 -15.91
N ILE A 45 -5.78 -13.49 -15.69
CA ILE A 45 -4.94 -14.63 -16.04
C ILE A 45 -4.45 -15.24 -14.73
N GLU A 46 -4.91 -16.46 -14.44
CA GLU A 46 -4.45 -17.22 -13.29
C GLU A 46 -2.99 -17.64 -13.49
N GLY A 47 -2.16 -17.36 -12.49
CA GLY A 47 -0.78 -17.80 -12.42
C GLY A 47 -0.56 -18.96 -11.45
N PRO A 48 0.71 -19.28 -11.17
CA PRO A 48 1.07 -20.32 -10.22
C PRO A 48 0.56 -20.00 -8.80
N ASP A 49 0.18 -21.04 -8.08
CA ASP A 49 -0.14 -21.05 -6.65
C ASP A 49 0.75 -22.14 -6.02
N ILE A 50 1.83 -21.72 -5.36
CA ILE A 50 2.97 -22.57 -5.01
C ILE A 50 3.18 -22.54 -3.50
N VAL A 51 3.01 -23.70 -2.87
CA VAL A 51 3.49 -23.93 -1.51
C VAL A 51 4.96 -24.33 -1.55
N ILE A 52 5.79 -23.66 -0.76
CA ILE A 52 7.25 -23.85 -0.73
C ILE A 52 7.60 -24.81 0.41
N HIS A 53 8.45 -25.79 0.11
CA HIS A 53 8.95 -26.74 1.09
C HIS A 53 9.86 -26.07 2.11
N HIS A 54 9.69 -26.43 3.39
CA HIS A 54 10.58 -26.05 4.48
C HIS A 54 10.72 -27.19 5.49
N ASP A 55 11.92 -27.33 6.05
CA ASP A 55 12.21 -28.28 7.13
C ASP A 55 11.47 -27.92 8.43
N GLN A 56 11.34 -28.91 9.32
CA GLN A 56 10.64 -28.75 10.60
C GLN A 56 11.24 -27.62 11.46
N ASP A 57 12.56 -27.37 11.38
CA ASP A 57 13.24 -26.29 12.09
C ASP A 57 12.70 -24.89 11.73
N ILE A 58 12.25 -24.67 10.49
CA ILE A 58 11.64 -23.40 10.05
C ILE A 58 10.20 -23.31 10.54
N LEU A 59 9.47 -24.43 10.48
CA LEU A 59 8.09 -24.51 10.99
C LEU A 59 8.05 -24.30 12.51
N ASP A 60 9.05 -24.77 13.24
CA ASP A 60 9.15 -24.60 14.69
C ASP A 60 9.42 -23.14 15.09
N LYS A 61 10.07 -22.37 14.21
CA LYS A 61 10.29 -20.93 14.38
C LYS A 61 9.06 -20.07 14.04
N MET A 62 7.99 -20.64 13.48
CA MET A 62 6.75 -19.89 13.26
C MET A 62 6.22 -19.30 14.57
N ASN A 63 5.81 -18.04 14.54
CA ASN A 63 5.10 -17.43 15.66
C ASN A 63 3.72 -18.07 15.86
N ASP A 64 3.16 -17.94 17.07
CA ASP A 64 1.92 -18.63 17.48
C ASP A 64 0.75 -18.36 16.53
N TRP A 65 0.59 -17.12 16.08
CA TRP A 65 -0.52 -16.75 15.21
C TRP A 65 -0.37 -17.34 13.81
N SER A 66 0.82 -17.28 13.21
CA SER A 66 1.07 -17.86 11.88
C SER A 66 0.89 -19.37 11.95
N ARG A 67 1.36 -20.01 13.03
CA ARG A 67 1.12 -21.44 13.29
C ARG A 67 -0.38 -21.74 13.37
N GLU A 68 -1.15 -20.95 14.12
CA GLU A 68 -2.60 -21.14 14.24
C GLU A 68 -3.33 -21.00 12.89
N GLN A 69 -3.08 -19.93 12.14
CA GLN A 69 -3.74 -19.70 10.84
C GLN A 69 -3.36 -20.77 9.83
N HIS A 70 -2.06 -21.06 9.69
CA HIS A 70 -1.55 -22.04 8.74
C HIS A 70 -1.95 -23.48 9.09
N THR A 71 -2.24 -23.75 10.37
CA THR A 71 -2.85 -25.02 10.78
C THR A 71 -4.32 -25.08 10.32
N LYS A 72 -5.09 -24.03 10.55
CA LYS A 72 -6.51 -23.96 10.17
C LYS A 72 -6.71 -24.04 8.66
N SER A 73 -5.84 -23.41 7.87
CA SER A 73 -5.89 -23.45 6.41
C SER A 73 -5.32 -24.75 5.80
N GLY A 74 -4.70 -25.60 6.63
CA GLY A 74 -4.00 -26.82 6.20
C GLY A 74 -2.64 -26.56 5.56
N LEU A 75 -2.19 -25.30 5.50
CA LEU A 75 -0.95 -24.91 4.85
C LEU A 75 0.29 -25.55 5.47
N ILE A 76 0.34 -25.76 6.80
CA ILE A 76 1.50 -26.43 7.44
C ILE A 76 1.75 -27.81 6.84
N GLU A 77 0.68 -28.56 6.58
CA GLU A 77 0.82 -29.91 6.03
C GLU A 77 1.22 -29.88 4.56
N LEU A 78 0.71 -28.91 3.79
CA LEU A 78 1.13 -28.67 2.42
C LEU A 78 2.61 -28.29 2.33
N ILE A 79 3.13 -27.49 3.29
CA ILE A 79 4.55 -27.12 3.36
C ILE A 79 5.42 -28.38 3.54
N ARG A 80 5.03 -29.29 4.45
CA ARG A 80 5.76 -30.55 4.67
C ARG A 80 5.77 -31.44 3.42
N GLN A 81 4.64 -31.50 2.72
CA GLN A 81 4.46 -32.35 1.55
C GLN A 81 5.10 -31.76 0.29
N SER A 82 5.23 -30.44 0.21
CA SER A 82 5.82 -29.76 -0.95
C SER A 82 7.23 -30.27 -1.22
N GLN A 83 7.59 -30.30 -2.49
CA GLN A 83 8.94 -30.62 -2.98
C GLN A 83 9.56 -29.44 -3.74
N ILE A 84 8.91 -28.27 -3.67
CA ILE A 84 9.30 -27.08 -4.42
C ILE A 84 10.15 -26.20 -3.50
N SER A 85 11.41 -26.00 -3.88
CA SER A 85 12.30 -25.05 -3.20
C SER A 85 11.91 -23.60 -3.54
N LEU A 86 12.31 -22.66 -2.68
CA LEU A 86 12.14 -21.22 -2.91
C LEU A 86 12.69 -20.77 -4.28
N TYR A 87 13.86 -21.29 -4.67
CA TYR A 87 14.48 -21.01 -5.97
C TYR A 87 13.63 -21.51 -7.15
N ASN A 88 13.06 -22.72 -7.03
CA ASN A 88 12.20 -23.28 -8.07
C ASN A 88 10.85 -22.55 -8.15
N ALA A 89 10.31 -22.12 -7.01
CA ALA A 89 9.11 -21.29 -6.96
C ALA A 89 9.35 -19.94 -7.67
N GLU A 90 10.42 -19.22 -7.33
CA GLU A 90 10.81 -17.97 -7.98
C GLU A 90 10.97 -18.15 -9.50
N THR A 91 11.67 -19.20 -9.92
CA THR A 91 11.87 -19.51 -11.35
C THR A 91 10.54 -19.75 -12.07
N THR A 92 9.63 -20.53 -11.46
CA THR A 92 8.31 -20.82 -12.02
C THR A 92 7.47 -19.55 -12.19
N VAL A 93 7.53 -18.64 -11.21
CA VAL A 93 6.85 -17.34 -11.28
C VAL A 93 7.44 -16.47 -12.38
N ILE A 94 8.77 -16.34 -12.45
CA ILE A 94 9.46 -15.57 -13.49
C ILE A 94 9.09 -16.09 -14.89
N ASP A 95 9.13 -17.40 -15.09
CA ASP A 95 8.81 -18.03 -16.38
C ASP A 95 7.35 -17.86 -16.76
N PHE A 96 6.44 -17.79 -15.77
CA PHE A 96 5.06 -17.40 -16.00
C PHE A 96 4.95 -15.93 -16.45
N LEU A 97 5.57 -14.99 -15.72
CA LEU A 97 5.49 -13.56 -16.03
C LEU A 97 6.09 -13.21 -17.39
N LYS A 98 7.21 -13.83 -17.78
CA LYS A 98 7.87 -13.61 -19.08
C LYS A 98 6.99 -13.94 -20.29
N ARG A 99 5.92 -14.74 -20.12
CA ARG A 99 4.96 -15.03 -21.19
C ARG A 99 3.99 -13.87 -21.46
N TYR A 100 3.86 -12.93 -20.53
CA TYR A 100 2.82 -11.89 -20.56
C TYR A 100 3.36 -10.47 -20.44
N CYS A 101 4.46 -10.27 -19.70
CA CYS A 101 5.07 -8.98 -19.45
C CYS A 101 6.52 -8.97 -19.93
N ALA A 102 6.95 -7.87 -20.55
CA ALA A 102 8.37 -7.60 -20.73
C ALA A 102 9.00 -7.27 -19.36
N SER A 103 10.32 -7.47 -19.24
CA SER A 103 11.04 -7.13 -18.02
C SER A 103 10.85 -5.64 -17.69
N GLY A 104 10.50 -5.34 -16.44
CA GLY A 104 10.27 -3.99 -15.95
C GLY A 104 8.90 -3.39 -16.29
N THR A 105 7.97 -4.11 -16.94
CA THR A 105 6.64 -3.56 -17.28
C THR A 105 5.51 -4.04 -16.36
N GLY A 106 5.67 -5.18 -15.69
CA GLY A 106 4.69 -5.73 -14.76
C GLY A 106 4.68 -4.96 -13.43
N ILE A 107 3.59 -4.29 -13.11
CA ILE A 107 3.44 -3.48 -11.89
C ILE A 107 2.89 -4.35 -10.78
N LEU A 108 3.62 -4.45 -9.66
CA LEU A 108 3.18 -5.21 -8.49
C LEU A 108 1.88 -4.62 -7.92
N ALA A 109 0.87 -5.45 -7.68
CA ALA A 109 -0.43 -5.06 -7.15
C ALA A 109 -0.89 -6.01 -6.04
N GLY A 110 -1.66 -5.47 -5.09
CA GLY A 110 -2.20 -6.26 -3.99
C GLY A 110 -2.72 -5.40 -2.85
N ASN A 111 -3.15 -6.03 -1.77
CA ASN A 111 -3.57 -5.34 -0.56
C ASN A 111 -2.43 -5.30 0.45
N SER A 112 -2.05 -4.13 0.92
CA SER A 112 -0.99 -3.97 1.94
C SER A 112 0.36 -4.56 1.53
N VAL A 113 0.67 -4.55 0.23
CA VAL A 113 1.89 -5.14 -0.37
C VAL A 113 3.20 -4.64 0.30
N PHE A 114 3.17 -3.45 0.89
CA PHE A 114 4.31 -2.82 1.57
C PHE A 114 4.08 -2.63 3.09
N VAL A 115 3.20 -3.39 3.75
CA VAL A 115 2.97 -3.14 5.18
C VAL A 115 4.05 -3.78 6.04
N ASP A 116 5.00 -2.95 6.45
CA ASP A 116 5.91 -3.26 7.55
C ASP A 116 5.19 -3.24 8.89
N ARG A 117 5.20 -4.38 9.60
CA ARG A 117 4.91 -4.44 11.03
C ARG A 117 6.01 -5.17 11.80
N TRP A 118 6.95 -4.37 12.31
CA TRP A 118 7.88 -4.77 13.37
C TRP A 118 7.34 -4.37 14.77
N GLN A 119 7.83 -5.07 15.79
CA GLN A 119 7.25 -5.28 17.12
C GLN A 119 7.10 -4.03 18.02
N THR A 120 5.88 -3.79 18.54
CA THR A 120 5.62 -3.27 19.92
C THR A 120 4.20 -3.65 20.36
N ILE A 121 3.85 -4.94 20.25
CA ILE A 121 2.54 -5.50 20.71
C ILE A 121 2.72 -6.63 21.73
N PHE A 122 3.94 -6.91 22.17
CA PHE A 122 4.15 -7.84 23.28
C PHE A 122 3.61 -7.34 24.64
N LYS A 123 3.17 -6.07 24.76
CA LYS A 123 2.60 -5.55 26.02
C LYS A 123 1.08 -5.65 26.14
N ASN A 124 0.31 -5.73 25.05
CA ASN A 124 -1.16 -5.76 25.13
C ASN A 124 -1.73 -6.63 24.00
N LYS A 125 -2.40 -7.73 24.37
CA LYS A 125 -2.88 -8.90 23.60
C LYS A 125 -3.75 -8.67 22.33
N ASN A 126 -3.73 -7.51 21.67
CA ASN A 126 -4.47 -7.26 20.43
C ASN A 126 -3.52 -7.21 19.22
N MET A 127 -3.27 -8.38 18.63
CA MET A 127 -2.25 -8.58 17.60
C MET A 127 -2.87 -8.70 16.18
N ILE A 128 -2.81 -7.61 15.40
CA ILE A 128 -3.13 -7.58 13.96
C ILE A 128 -1.88 -7.83 13.10
N PHE A 129 -1.64 -9.04 12.59
CA PHE A 129 -0.55 -9.32 11.64
C PHE A 129 -0.88 -8.79 10.24
N LEU A 130 0.11 -8.22 9.56
CA LEU A 130 -0.05 -7.55 8.28
C LEU A 130 1.14 -7.90 7.39
N SER A 131 0.87 -8.19 6.12
CA SER A 131 1.82 -8.71 5.15
C SER A 131 2.77 -7.63 4.63
N ASN A 132 3.98 -8.06 4.24
CA ASN A 132 5.08 -7.22 3.78
C ASN A 132 5.69 -7.83 2.52
N ASP A 133 4.83 -8.12 1.55
CA ASP A 133 5.14 -8.98 0.42
C ASP A 133 6.34 -8.48 -0.35
N PHE A 134 6.39 -7.16 -0.58
CA PHE A 134 7.49 -6.53 -1.31
C PHE A 134 8.86 -6.77 -0.66
N ARG A 135 9.01 -6.60 0.66
CA ARG A 135 10.31 -6.79 1.32
C ARG A 135 10.72 -8.26 1.39
N PHE A 136 9.75 -9.17 1.49
CA PHE A 136 10.04 -10.60 1.38
C PHE A 136 10.47 -10.96 -0.04
N ILE A 137 9.82 -10.41 -1.09
CA ILE A 137 10.24 -10.59 -2.48
C ILE A 137 11.63 -10.02 -2.71
N GLU A 138 11.92 -8.81 -2.24
CA GLU A 138 13.24 -8.18 -2.38
C GLU A 138 14.35 -9.04 -1.77
N LYS A 139 14.13 -9.63 -0.59
CA LYS A 139 15.12 -10.45 0.11
C LYS A 139 15.22 -11.89 -0.43
N TYR A 140 14.09 -12.56 -0.63
CA TYR A 140 14.00 -14.00 -0.88
C TYR A 140 13.76 -14.36 -2.34
N MET A 141 13.26 -13.42 -3.15
CA MET A 141 13.05 -13.58 -4.59
C MET A 141 13.60 -12.36 -5.38
N PRO A 142 14.91 -12.05 -5.25
CA PRO A 142 15.50 -10.85 -5.86
C PRO A 142 15.47 -10.85 -7.39
N ARG A 143 15.47 -12.02 -8.04
CA ARG A 143 15.37 -12.12 -9.50
C ARG A 143 13.97 -11.78 -9.97
N LEU A 144 12.96 -12.15 -9.19
CA LEU A 144 11.58 -11.72 -9.43
C LEU A 144 11.46 -10.20 -9.26
N ASN A 145 11.98 -9.64 -8.18
CA ASN A 145 11.96 -8.19 -7.95
C ASN A 145 12.58 -7.41 -9.14
N ALA A 146 13.71 -7.90 -9.66
CA ALA A 146 14.44 -7.25 -10.75
C ALA A 146 13.68 -7.18 -12.09
N ILE A 147 12.67 -8.05 -12.31
CA ILE A 147 11.86 -8.04 -13.55
C ILE A 147 10.54 -7.28 -13.39
N LEU A 148 10.19 -6.86 -12.19
CA LEU A 148 8.98 -6.06 -11.92
C LEU A 148 9.26 -4.57 -12.18
N HIS A 149 8.20 -3.82 -12.45
CA HIS A 149 8.26 -2.37 -12.53
C HIS A 149 8.46 -1.79 -11.11
N PRO A 150 9.26 -0.71 -10.92
CA PRO A 150 9.52 -0.15 -9.59
C PRO A 150 8.28 0.39 -8.86
N SER A 151 7.27 0.83 -9.60
CA SER A 151 6.00 1.28 -9.03
C SER A 151 5.14 0.12 -8.53
N ILE A 152 4.35 0.40 -7.49
CA ILE A 152 3.45 -0.54 -6.84
C ILE A 152 2.02 0.04 -6.87
N VAL A 153 1.02 -0.84 -6.93
CA VAL A 153 -0.40 -0.51 -6.74
C VAL A 153 -0.90 -1.18 -5.46
N ASP A 154 -0.82 -0.46 -4.34
CA ASP A 154 -1.38 -0.92 -3.07
C ASP A 154 -2.86 -0.51 -2.94
N CYS A 155 -3.76 -1.50 -3.02
CA CYS A 155 -5.20 -1.31 -2.86
C CYS A 155 -5.58 -0.68 -1.50
N SER A 156 -4.75 -0.85 -0.47
CA SER A 156 -4.94 -0.22 0.84
C SER A 156 -4.91 1.30 0.78
N THR A 157 -4.20 1.90 -0.19
CA THR A 157 -4.22 3.35 -0.42
C THR A 157 -5.65 3.81 -0.73
N LEU A 158 -6.32 3.16 -1.68
CA LEU A 158 -7.70 3.51 -2.03
C LEU A 158 -8.67 3.20 -0.91
N LYS A 159 -8.43 2.13 -0.15
CA LYS A 159 -9.23 1.78 1.02
C LYS A 159 -9.20 2.86 2.10
N GLU A 160 -8.01 3.36 2.44
CA GLU A 160 -7.84 4.42 3.44
C GLU A 160 -8.42 5.75 2.95
N LEU A 161 -8.27 6.08 1.67
CA LEU A 161 -8.89 7.28 1.07
C LEU A 161 -10.41 7.17 1.05
N THR A 162 -10.95 6.01 0.66
CA THR A 162 -12.39 5.74 0.63
C THR A 162 -13.01 5.80 2.02
N LEU A 163 -12.35 5.20 3.02
CA LEU A 163 -12.79 5.26 4.41
C LEU A 163 -12.96 6.71 4.89
N ARG A 164 -12.02 7.58 4.51
CA ARG A 164 -12.00 8.99 4.93
C ARG A 164 -12.98 9.85 4.16
N TRP A 165 -13.01 9.70 2.84
CA TRP A 165 -13.72 10.64 1.96
C TRP A 165 -15.11 10.19 1.57
N GLN A 166 -15.38 8.88 1.62
CA GLN A 166 -16.63 8.29 1.16
C GLN A 166 -17.08 7.17 2.13
N PRO A 167 -17.31 7.45 3.42
CA PRO A 167 -17.57 6.42 4.44
C PRO A 167 -18.81 5.56 4.14
N VAL A 168 -19.85 6.15 3.52
CA VAL A 168 -21.05 5.40 3.08
C VAL A 168 -20.74 4.42 1.95
N ARG A 169 -19.79 4.75 1.06
CA ARG A 169 -19.33 3.83 0.01
C ARG A 169 -18.39 2.78 0.59
N TYR A 170 -17.55 3.16 1.55
CA TYR A 170 -16.67 2.25 2.27
C TYR A 170 -17.43 1.06 2.89
N THR A 171 -18.61 1.29 3.48
CA THR A 171 -19.42 0.22 4.10
C THR A 171 -20.02 -0.75 3.09
N LYS A 172 -20.11 -0.38 1.81
CA LYS A 172 -20.66 -1.23 0.73
C LYS A 172 -19.59 -2.08 0.03
N ARG A 173 -18.33 -1.99 0.44
CA ARG A 173 -17.25 -2.80 -0.15
C ARG A 173 -17.49 -4.29 0.11
N PRO A 174 -17.03 -5.18 -0.78
CA PRO A 174 -17.07 -6.63 -0.53
C PRO A 174 -16.39 -6.98 0.80
N HIS A 175 -17.02 -7.87 1.57
CA HIS A 175 -16.40 -8.43 2.78
C HIS A 175 -15.38 -9.50 2.39
N LYS A 176 -14.19 -9.43 2.98
CA LYS A 176 -13.16 -10.47 2.88
C LYS A 176 -13.58 -11.70 3.66
N GLN A 177 -13.44 -12.88 3.07
CA GLN A 177 -13.69 -14.17 3.73
C GLN A 177 -12.53 -14.55 4.66
N MET A 178 -11.33 -13.98 4.45
CA MET A 178 -10.12 -14.21 5.27
C MET A 178 -9.76 -15.70 5.36
N MET A 179 -9.69 -16.35 4.20
CA MET A 179 -9.36 -17.77 4.10
C MET A 179 -7.87 -18.07 4.35
N HIS A 180 -7.01 -17.04 4.41
CA HIS A 180 -5.56 -17.14 4.65
C HIS A 180 -4.89 -18.11 3.67
N ARG A 181 -5.16 -17.86 2.38
CA ARG A 181 -4.60 -18.58 1.24
C ARG A 181 -4.35 -17.57 0.13
N ALA A 182 -3.12 -17.55 -0.36
CA ALA A 182 -2.63 -16.46 -1.19
C ALA A 182 -3.49 -16.19 -2.45
N ARG A 183 -3.95 -17.25 -3.13
CA ARG A 183 -4.76 -17.10 -4.35
C ARG A 183 -6.14 -16.49 -4.08
N ASP A 184 -6.78 -16.86 -2.98
CA ASP A 184 -8.10 -16.33 -2.65
C ASP A 184 -7.99 -14.87 -2.20
N ASP A 185 -6.94 -14.52 -1.46
CA ASP A 185 -6.62 -13.15 -1.07
C ASP A 185 -6.33 -12.23 -2.28
N ILE A 186 -5.70 -12.75 -3.34
CA ILE A 186 -5.57 -12.03 -4.63
C ILE A 186 -6.94 -11.73 -5.24
N ARG A 187 -7.82 -12.74 -5.34
CA ARG A 187 -9.16 -12.56 -5.95
C ARG A 187 -9.99 -11.55 -5.17
N GLU A 188 -9.92 -11.60 -3.84
CA GLU A 188 -10.57 -10.61 -2.99
C GLU A 188 -10.01 -9.20 -3.21
N SER A 189 -8.68 -9.08 -3.37
CA SER A 189 -8.01 -7.80 -3.62
C SER A 189 -8.38 -7.19 -4.98
N ILE A 190 -8.50 -8.01 -6.03
CA ILE A 190 -8.99 -7.59 -7.35
C ILE A 190 -10.43 -7.10 -7.26
N ASN A 191 -11.29 -7.86 -6.56
CA ASN A 191 -12.69 -7.49 -6.37
C ASN A 191 -12.85 -6.19 -5.58
N GLU A 192 -12.06 -5.98 -4.53
CA GLU A 192 -12.02 -4.74 -3.75
C GLU A 192 -11.58 -3.55 -4.62
N LEU A 193 -10.51 -3.70 -5.41
CA LEU A 193 -10.05 -2.64 -6.31
C LEU A 193 -11.07 -2.31 -7.40
N ASN A 194 -11.72 -3.33 -7.98
CA ASN A 194 -12.77 -3.15 -8.98
C ASN A 194 -14.01 -2.47 -8.38
N HIS A 195 -14.35 -2.78 -7.13
CA HIS A 195 -15.41 -2.07 -6.42
C HIS A 195 -15.10 -0.57 -6.31
N TYR A 196 -13.90 -0.20 -5.86
CA TYR A 196 -13.48 1.21 -5.80
C TYR A 196 -13.49 1.86 -7.18
N ARG A 197 -12.95 1.18 -8.19
CA ARG A 197 -12.95 1.66 -9.58
C ARG A 197 -14.36 2.05 -10.05
N GLN A 198 -15.34 1.19 -9.82
CA GLN A 198 -16.71 1.39 -10.30
C GLN A 198 -17.49 2.44 -9.49
N HIS A 199 -17.32 2.45 -8.17
CA HIS A 199 -18.21 3.18 -7.27
C HIS A 199 -17.63 4.48 -6.74
N ASN A 200 -16.31 4.64 -6.70
CA ASN A 200 -15.67 5.73 -5.98
C ASN A 200 -15.16 6.84 -6.91
N PHE A 201 -14.92 6.53 -8.18
CA PHE A 201 -14.31 7.47 -9.12
C PHE A 201 -15.22 7.88 -10.29
N TYR A 202 -15.05 9.12 -10.76
CA TYR A 202 -15.47 9.55 -12.09
C TYR A 202 -14.46 9.01 -13.12
N LEU A 203 -14.93 8.22 -14.08
CA LEU A 203 -14.08 7.60 -15.11
C LEU A 203 -14.35 8.20 -16.50
N GLY A 204 -13.33 8.19 -17.36
CA GLY A 204 -13.46 8.56 -18.78
C GLY A 204 -13.94 10.00 -19.01
N TRP A 205 -14.82 10.21 -20.00
CA TRP A 205 -15.31 11.54 -20.38
C TRP A 205 -16.08 12.28 -19.26
N HIS A 206 -16.64 11.54 -18.29
CA HIS A 206 -17.36 12.11 -17.15
C HIS A 206 -16.44 12.82 -16.16
N ALA A 207 -15.15 12.46 -16.10
CA ALA A 207 -14.15 13.21 -15.33
C ALA A 207 -13.88 14.62 -15.88
N ILE A 208 -14.27 14.88 -17.15
CA ILE A 208 -14.02 16.15 -17.86
C ILE A 208 -15.27 17.05 -17.89
N ARG A 209 -16.47 16.49 -17.74
CA ARG A 209 -17.73 17.27 -17.72
C ARG A 209 -18.14 17.74 -16.32
N TYR A 210 -17.60 17.12 -15.27
CA TYR A 210 -17.63 17.66 -13.93
C TYR A 210 -16.25 18.19 -13.48
N PRO A 211 -15.74 19.31 -14.01
CA PRO A 211 -14.69 20.10 -13.38
C PRO A 211 -15.25 21.47 -12.97
N PRO A 212 -14.57 22.26 -12.13
CA PRO A 212 -14.47 22.18 -10.68
C PRO A 212 -15.13 23.42 -10.06
N TYR A 213 -16.35 23.35 -9.51
CA TYR A 213 -16.92 24.51 -8.79
C TYR A 213 -17.63 24.19 -7.49
N LEU A 214 -17.80 22.91 -7.17
CA LEU A 214 -18.13 22.53 -5.80
C LEU A 214 -16.83 22.08 -5.15
N PRO A 215 -16.29 22.82 -4.15
CA PRO A 215 -15.18 22.32 -3.37
C PRO A 215 -15.57 20.94 -2.85
N ALA A 216 -14.65 19.97 -2.89
CA ALA A 216 -14.88 18.68 -2.26
C ALA A 216 -15.43 18.93 -0.85
N PRO A 217 -16.59 18.35 -0.48
CA PRO A 217 -17.29 18.73 0.73
C PRO A 217 -16.34 18.66 1.92
N ILE A 218 -16.38 19.70 2.75
CA ILE A 218 -15.62 19.72 4.00
C ILE A 218 -16.25 18.67 4.89
N LEU A 219 -15.51 17.61 5.18
CA LEU A 219 -15.99 16.53 6.03
C LEU A 219 -16.14 17.08 7.46
N SER A 220 -17.35 16.96 8.02
CA SER A 220 -17.73 17.47 9.35
C SER A 220 -17.04 16.76 10.52
N ASN A 221 -16.39 15.62 10.27
CA ASN A 221 -15.66 14.85 11.28
C ASN A 221 -14.36 14.28 10.68
N PRO A 222 -13.26 15.05 10.65
CA PRO A 222 -11.99 14.67 10.01
C PRO A 222 -11.17 13.67 10.86
N ARG A 223 -11.84 12.69 11.47
CA ARG A 223 -11.39 11.89 12.62
C ARG A 223 -10.18 10.96 12.42
N THR A 224 -9.37 11.19 11.40
CA THR A 224 -8.07 10.55 11.25
C THR A 224 -7.14 11.55 10.57
N HIS A 225 -6.23 12.12 11.35
CA HIS A 225 -5.13 12.88 10.79
C HIS A 225 -4.36 12.03 9.77
N LEU A 226 -3.66 12.71 8.88
CA LEU A 226 -2.72 12.09 7.96
C LEU A 226 -1.32 12.54 8.35
N VAL A 227 -0.39 11.59 8.45
CA VAL A 227 1.00 11.87 8.79
C VAL A 227 1.81 11.81 7.50
N TRP A 228 2.17 12.97 6.96
CA TRP A 228 3.00 13.08 5.78
C TRP A 228 4.46 12.98 6.19
N LEU A 229 5.23 12.13 5.54
CA LEU A 229 6.63 11.87 5.88
C LEU A 229 7.51 11.99 4.64
N LYS A 230 8.65 12.66 4.79
CA LYS A 230 9.74 12.63 3.82
C LYS A 230 11.10 12.59 4.50
N THR A 231 11.99 11.78 3.95
CA THR A 231 13.39 11.58 4.38
C THR A 231 14.35 11.86 3.22
N ASP A 232 15.54 12.38 3.50
CA ASP A 232 16.53 12.72 2.46
C ASP A 232 17.36 11.52 1.96
N SER A 233 17.68 10.59 2.84
CA SER A 233 18.68 9.55 2.63
C SER A 233 18.43 8.33 3.52
N ASP A 234 19.15 7.24 3.27
CA ASP A 234 19.02 6.01 4.07
C ASP A 234 19.48 6.18 5.52
N GLN A 235 20.35 7.16 5.78
CA GLN A 235 20.77 7.54 7.14
C GLN A 235 19.79 8.50 7.82
N VAL A 236 18.80 9.01 7.08
CA VAL A 236 17.80 9.98 7.52
C VAL A 236 18.48 11.16 8.22
N ASN A 237 19.33 11.89 7.49
CA ASN A 237 19.99 13.09 8.06
C ASN A 237 18.99 14.23 8.21
N HIS A 238 17.96 14.27 7.37
CA HIS A 238 16.86 15.22 7.50
C HIS A 238 15.51 14.50 7.40
N VAL A 239 14.57 14.95 8.24
CA VAL A 239 13.20 14.47 8.25
C VAL A 239 12.25 15.65 8.18
N TYR A 240 11.24 15.55 7.32
CA TYR A 240 10.13 16.48 7.29
C TYR A 240 8.81 15.75 7.50
N VAL A 241 8.02 16.22 8.47
CA VAL A 241 6.72 15.66 8.79
C VAL A 241 5.66 16.76 8.78
N ILE A 242 4.55 16.52 8.09
CA ILE A 242 3.36 17.38 8.12
C ILE A 242 2.19 16.56 8.67
N ILE A 243 1.38 17.16 9.54
CA ILE A 243 0.10 16.61 9.97
C ILE A 243 -1.01 17.39 9.27
N THR A 244 -1.89 16.69 8.56
CA THR A 244 -3.10 17.28 7.99
C THR A 244 -4.37 16.69 8.60
N ASP A 245 -5.47 17.42 8.49
CA ASP A 245 -6.80 16.85 8.69
C ASP A 245 -7.19 15.93 7.52
N GLY A 246 -8.38 15.31 7.60
CA GLY A 246 -8.92 14.47 6.52
C GLY A 246 -9.32 15.23 5.24
N ASN A 247 -9.39 16.57 5.30
CA ASN A 247 -9.63 17.44 4.14
C ASN A 247 -8.32 17.91 3.50
N LEU A 248 -7.15 17.47 4.01
CA LEU A 248 -5.82 17.83 3.55
C LEU A 248 -5.39 19.27 3.92
N ASN A 249 -5.98 19.85 4.96
CA ASN A 249 -5.52 21.12 5.53
C ASN A 249 -4.36 20.87 6.49
N ILE A 250 -3.28 21.64 6.37
CA ILE A 250 -2.12 21.54 7.27
C ILE A 250 -2.51 22.01 8.67
N LEU A 251 -2.27 21.15 9.66
CA LEU A 251 -2.51 21.44 11.08
C LEU A 251 -1.22 21.79 11.80
N ASN A 252 -0.15 21.05 11.52
CA ASN A 252 1.17 21.28 12.11
C ASN A 252 2.26 20.63 11.24
N HIS A 253 3.51 21.03 11.42
CA HIS A 253 4.65 20.41 10.75
C HIS A 253 5.93 20.55 11.57
N ILE A 254 6.91 19.70 11.29
CA ILE A 254 8.24 19.76 11.89
C ILE A 254 9.29 19.34 10.87
N TYR A 255 10.38 20.10 10.80
CA TYR A 255 11.58 19.77 10.02
C TYR A 255 12.74 19.59 11.00
N LEU A 256 13.41 18.45 10.94
CA LEU A 256 14.53 18.13 11.84
C LEU A 256 15.78 17.79 11.04
N ASP A 257 16.89 18.39 11.45
CA ASP A 257 18.23 17.89 11.18
C ASP A 257 18.57 16.84 12.25
N MET A 258 18.82 15.62 11.82
CA MET A 258 19.00 14.42 12.62
C MET A 258 20.47 14.14 12.97
N ASN A 259 21.38 15.09 12.75
CA ASN A 259 22.79 14.97 13.10
C ASN A 259 23.03 14.79 14.61
N ASP A 260 22.16 15.37 15.48
CA ASP A 260 22.11 15.08 16.93
C ASP A 260 21.01 14.05 17.26
N LYS A 261 21.31 12.78 17.00
CA LYS A 261 20.32 11.69 16.92
C LYS A 261 19.45 11.54 18.17
N CYS A 262 20.00 11.59 19.39
CA CYS A 262 19.26 11.23 20.60
C CYS A 262 18.13 12.20 20.96
N ASN A 263 18.37 13.52 20.85
CA ASN A 263 17.35 14.52 21.18
C ASN A 263 16.28 14.62 20.09
N GLN A 264 16.70 14.53 18.83
CA GLN A 264 15.82 14.71 17.67
C GLN A 264 14.80 13.57 17.53
N TYR A 265 15.16 12.33 17.90
CA TYR A 265 14.23 11.20 17.85
C TYR A 265 13.07 11.40 18.83
N SER A 266 13.39 11.83 20.04
CA SER A 266 12.40 12.11 21.09
C SER A 266 11.51 13.30 20.72
N LEU A 267 12.09 14.32 20.08
CA LEU A 267 11.33 15.47 19.56
C LEU A 267 10.36 15.05 18.45
N LEU A 268 10.78 14.19 17.52
CA LEU A 268 9.95 13.68 16.43
C LEU A 268 8.77 12.85 16.95
N VAL A 269 9.03 11.91 17.87
CA VAL A 269 7.97 11.09 18.48
C VAL A 269 7.04 11.94 19.35
N GLY A 270 7.61 12.88 20.12
CA GLY A 270 6.85 13.83 20.92
C GLY A 270 5.94 14.73 20.07
N PHE A 271 6.41 15.14 18.89
CA PHE A 271 5.61 15.87 17.91
C PHE A 271 4.39 15.05 17.46
N LEU A 272 4.55 13.75 17.16
CA LEU A 272 3.41 12.89 16.80
C LEU A 272 2.42 12.73 17.96
N HIS A 273 2.90 12.44 19.17
CA HIS A 273 2.02 12.28 20.34
C HIS A 273 1.22 13.55 20.66
N LYS A 274 1.79 14.74 20.42
CA LYS A 274 1.11 16.01 20.63
C LYS A 274 0.05 16.31 19.56
N ASN A 275 0.28 15.86 18.33
CA ASN A 275 -0.51 16.29 17.17
C ASN A 275 -1.43 15.21 16.57
N ILE A 276 -1.29 13.93 16.92
CA ILE A 276 -2.20 12.87 16.51
C ILE A 276 -3.26 12.67 17.60
N LEU A 277 -4.54 12.82 17.26
CA LEU A 277 -5.66 12.72 18.21
C LEU A 277 -5.85 11.29 18.76
N VAL A 278 -5.73 10.29 17.89
CA VAL A 278 -5.95 8.89 18.24
C VAL A 278 -4.74 8.08 17.83
N ASN A 279 -4.03 7.54 18.82
CA ASN A 279 -2.85 6.74 18.58
C ASN A 279 -3.16 5.58 17.61
N ARG A 280 -2.27 5.35 16.63
CA ARG A 280 -2.38 4.30 15.60
C ARG A 280 -3.57 4.43 14.64
N SER A 281 -4.20 5.60 14.53
CA SER A 281 -5.30 5.86 13.58
C SER A 281 -4.86 6.54 12.27
N SER A 282 -3.69 7.18 12.28
CA SER A 282 -3.25 8.08 11.21
C SER A 282 -2.24 7.39 10.29
N PRO A 283 -2.58 7.12 9.02
CA PRO A 283 -1.68 6.48 8.08
C PRO A 283 -0.57 7.43 7.65
N ILE A 284 0.54 6.83 7.24
CA ILE A 284 1.67 7.59 6.71
C ILE A 284 1.42 7.87 5.22
N CYS A 285 1.65 9.09 4.79
CA CYS A 285 1.29 9.59 3.47
C CYS A 285 2.51 10.20 2.77
N GLY A 286 2.56 10.07 1.44
CA GLY A 286 3.62 10.64 0.62
C GLY A 286 3.69 10.00 -0.76
N GLN A 287 4.57 10.51 -1.61
CA GLN A 287 4.98 9.84 -2.84
C GLN A 287 6.10 8.85 -2.56
N CYS A 288 6.00 7.64 -3.11
CA CYS A 288 6.88 6.52 -2.79
C CYS A 288 7.10 6.35 -1.28
N VAL A 289 6.07 6.62 -0.47
CA VAL A 289 6.16 6.74 0.99
C VAL A 289 6.66 5.46 1.66
N HIS A 290 6.56 4.35 0.95
CA HIS A 290 7.12 3.07 1.33
C HIS A 290 8.64 3.16 1.59
N ILE A 291 9.39 3.93 0.79
CA ILE A 291 10.83 4.17 0.98
C ILE A 291 11.08 4.92 2.29
N ASP A 292 10.38 6.03 2.50
CA ASP A 292 10.51 6.85 3.70
C ASP A 292 10.12 6.08 4.98
N ARG A 293 9.08 5.24 4.87
CA ARG A 293 8.64 4.34 5.94
C ARG A 293 9.73 3.32 6.29
N ALA A 294 10.36 2.70 5.30
CA ALA A 294 11.42 1.72 5.54
C ALA A 294 12.64 2.37 6.21
N ARG A 295 13.03 3.57 5.76
CA ARG A 295 14.13 4.35 6.36
C ARG A 295 13.83 4.74 7.79
N ILE A 296 12.66 5.31 8.07
CA ILE A 296 12.29 5.71 9.44
C ILE A 296 12.12 4.50 10.36
N GLN A 297 11.68 3.35 9.86
CA GLN A 297 11.59 2.09 10.63
C GLN A 297 12.95 1.66 11.18
N HIS A 298 14.03 1.91 10.41
CA HIS A 298 15.38 1.55 10.81
C HIS A 298 15.98 2.55 11.81
N VAL A 299 15.68 3.84 11.66
CA VAL A 299 16.30 4.93 12.42
C VAL A 299 15.50 5.28 13.68
N VAL A 300 14.17 5.38 13.58
CA VAL A 300 13.24 5.77 14.66
C VAL A 300 12.00 4.86 14.67
N PRO A 301 12.13 3.57 15.04
CA PRO A 301 11.02 2.61 14.99
C PRO A 301 9.80 3.04 15.83
N GLU A 302 10.00 3.78 16.92
CA GLU A 302 8.94 4.32 17.77
C GLU A 302 7.99 5.25 17.00
N PHE A 303 8.47 5.95 15.97
CA PHE A 303 7.66 6.81 15.11
C PHE A 303 6.49 6.05 14.49
N LEU A 304 6.76 4.84 13.99
CA LEU A 304 5.75 4.00 13.35
C LEU A 304 4.78 3.39 14.36
N SER A 305 5.16 3.30 15.63
CA SER A 305 4.29 2.84 16.71
C SER A 305 3.13 3.82 17.00
N CYS A 306 3.30 5.10 16.64
CA CYS A 306 2.31 6.17 16.76
C CYS A 306 1.31 6.19 15.59
N CYS A 307 1.73 5.68 14.42
CA CYS A 307 0.98 5.76 13.18
C CYS A 307 0.14 4.51 12.93
N HIS A 308 -0.89 4.63 12.08
CA HIS A 308 -1.57 3.47 11.52
C HIS A 308 -0.60 2.68 10.64
N TYR A 309 -0.83 1.37 10.54
CA TYR A 309 0.08 0.48 9.83
C TYR A 309 0.04 0.66 8.30
N ARG A 310 -1.14 1.04 7.77
CA ARG A 310 -1.29 1.32 6.33
C ARG A 310 -0.64 2.64 5.98
N SER A 311 -0.27 2.73 4.72
CA SER A 311 0.21 3.95 4.10
C SER A 311 -0.76 4.40 3.01
N ILE A 312 -0.73 5.68 2.67
CA ILE A 312 -1.37 6.26 1.50
C ILE A 312 -0.24 6.70 0.57
N ASP A 313 0.05 5.88 -0.43
CA ASP A 313 1.06 6.21 -1.44
C ASP A 313 0.38 6.96 -2.59
N VAL A 314 0.69 8.25 -2.71
CA VAL A 314 0.07 9.13 -3.71
C VAL A 314 0.40 8.68 -5.14
N ASP A 315 1.52 7.98 -5.36
CA ASP A 315 1.88 7.49 -6.69
C ASP A 315 0.98 6.35 -7.17
N VAL A 316 0.28 5.66 -6.28
CA VAL A 316 -0.79 4.72 -6.67
C VAL A 316 -1.85 5.45 -7.50
N LEU A 317 -2.22 6.69 -7.13
CA LEU A 317 -3.16 7.48 -7.91
C LEU A 317 -2.57 7.92 -9.25
N ASN A 318 -1.28 8.25 -9.33
CA ASN A 318 -0.61 8.53 -10.59
C ASN A 318 -0.69 7.33 -11.55
N VAL A 319 -0.33 6.14 -11.07
CA VAL A 319 -0.34 4.90 -11.85
C VAL A 319 -1.75 4.57 -12.32
N LEU A 320 -2.74 4.64 -11.44
CA LEU A 320 -4.14 4.34 -11.78
C LEU A 320 -4.74 5.40 -12.71
N CYS A 321 -4.59 6.70 -12.41
CA CYS A 321 -5.20 7.78 -13.19
C CYS A 321 -4.65 7.87 -14.61
N ARG A 322 -3.37 7.51 -14.83
CA ARG A 322 -2.80 7.43 -16.18
C ARG A 322 -3.63 6.52 -17.11
N ARG A 323 -4.35 5.53 -16.56
CA ARG A 323 -5.20 4.59 -17.31
C ARG A 323 -6.70 4.86 -17.13
N TRP A 324 -7.13 5.15 -15.90
CA TRP A 324 -8.55 5.32 -15.57
C TRP A 324 -9.12 6.70 -15.90
N ALA A 325 -8.28 7.73 -15.85
CA ALA A 325 -8.65 9.13 -15.99
C ALA A 325 -7.54 9.94 -16.66
N ARG A 326 -7.12 9.51 -17.86
CA ARG A 326 -5.92 10.02 -18.57
C ARG A 326 -5.82 11.55 -18.63
N LYS A 327 -6.92 12.25 -18.94
CA LYS A 327 -6.92 13.73 -18.99
C LYS A 327 -6.73 14.39 -17.62
N VAL A 328 -7.21 13.77 -16.55
CA VAL A 328 -6.94 14.25 -15.18
C VAL A 328 -5.45 14.04 -14.87
N TYR A 329 -4.90 12.87 -15.22
CA TYR A 329 -3.47 12.62 -15.06
C TYR A 329 -2.60 13.62 -15.85
N GLU A 330 -2.93 13.91 -17.11
CA GLU A 330 -2.19 14.86 -17.96
C GLU A 330 -2.21 16.30 -17.43
N ASN A 331 -3.26 16.70 -16.69
CA ASN A 331 -3.43 18.05 -16.13
C ASN A 331 -3.02 18.16 -14.65
N ARG A 332 -2.44 17.10 -14.07
CA ARG A 332 -2.02 17.11 -12.66
C ARG A 332 -0.91 18.14 -12.41
N PRO A 333 -0.78 18.68 -11.18
CA PRO A 333 0.35 19.54 -10.84
C PRO A 333 1.66 18.75 -11.00
N ILE A 334 2.64 19.37 -11.68
CA ILE A 334 3.99 18.83 -11.78
C ILE A 334 4.74 19.29 -10.52
N ILE A 335 5.09 18.34 -9.67
CA ILE A 335 5.91 18.60 -8.49
C ILE A 335 7.36 18.71 -8.98
N CYS A 336 7.99 19.87 -8.81
CA CYS A 336 9.42 20.01 -9.04
C CYS A 336 10.15 19.15 -7.99
N ALA A 337 10.65 18.00 -8.42
CA ALA A 337 11.55 17.17 -7.62
C ALA A 337 12.93 17.86 -7.57
N ASP A 338 13.07 18.84 -6.70
CA ASP A 338 14.39 19.25 -6.23
C ASP A 338 14.74 18.33 -5.06
N SER A 339 15.65 17.38 -5.32
CA SER A 339 16.06 16.35 -4.35
C SER A 339 16.62 16.92 -3.04
N ASN A 340 16.96 18.21 -3.01
CA ASN A 340 17.46 18.89 -1.83
C ASN A 340 16.37 19.61 -1.03
N ASN A 341 15.10 19.54 -1.46
CA ASN A 341 14.00 20.28 -0.85
C ASN A 341 12.84 19.36 -0.41
N LEU A 342 13.03 18.69 0.73
CA LEU A 342 12.00 17.85 1.36
C LEU A 342 10.67 18.58 1.56
N VAL A 343 10.73 19.90 1.81
CA VAL A 343 9.54 20.73 2.03
C VAL A 343 8.71 20.83 0.76
N ALA A 344 9.34 21.17 -0.36
CA ALA A 344 8.66 21.27 -1.65
C ALA A 344 8.09 19.91 -2.10
N GLU A 345 8.83 18.82 -1.89
CA GLU A 345 8.36 17.47 -2.26
C GLU A 345 7.12 17.04 -1.46
N LEU A 346 7.13 17.24 -0.14
CA LEU A 346 6.03 16.81 0.71
C LEU A 346 4.79 17.70 0.54
N GLN A 347 4.97 19.01 0.40
CA GLN A 347 3.88 19.93 0.06
C GLN A 347 3.31 19.64 -1.33
N GLY A 348 4.17 19.33 -2.30
CA GLY A 348 3.75 18.87 -3.62
C GLY A 348 2.92 17.60 -3.56
N SER A 349 3.32 16.63 -2.73
CA SER A 349 2.55 15.39 -2.51
C SER A 349 1.14 15.67 -1.98
N ILE A 350 1.00 16.62 -1.04
CA ILE A 350 -0.29 17.07 -0.52
C ILE A 350 -1.12 17.71 -1.65
N GLN A 351 -0.52 18.63 -2.41
CA GLN A 351 -1.19 19.31 -3.52
C GLN A 351 -1.67 18.33 -4.59
N LEU A 352 -0.88 17.32 -4.91
CA LEU A 352 -1.25 16.28 -5.86
C LEU A 352 -2.41 15.43 -5.34
N LEU A 353 -2.43 15.07 -4.05
CA LEU A 353 -3.55 14.35 -3.47
C LEU A 353 -4.82 15.21 -3.42
N GLN A 354 -4.69 16.51 -3.11
CA GLN A 354 -5.80 17.48 -3.19
C GLN A 354 -6.37 17.56 -4.61
N TYR A 355 -5.49 17.61 -5.62
CA TYR A 355 -5.88 17.61 -7.02
C TYR A 355 -6.68 16.35 -7.38
N TYR A 356 -6.19 15.17 -7.04
CA TYR A 356 -6.95 13.93 -7.30
C TYR A 356 -8.27 13.90 -6.52
N ARG A 357 -8.26 14.24 -5.23
CA ARG A 357 -9.47 14.35 -4.41
C ARG A 357 -10.55 15.15 -5.12
N ALA A 358 -10.20 16.32 -5.67
CA ALA A 358 -11.14 17.20 -6.33
C ALA A 358 -11.62 16.71 -7.71
N ASN A 359 -10.79 15.97 -8.45
CA ASN A 359 -11.03 15.68 -9.87
C ASN A 359 -11.45 14.24 -10.18
N ILE A 360 -11.17 13.27 -9.30
CA ILE A 360 -11.51 11.86 -9.56
C ILE A 360 -12.52 11.29 -8.58
N PHE A 361 -12.59 11.77 -7.34
CA PHE A 361 -13.46 11.16 -6.33
C PHE A 361 -14.91 11.66 -6.45
N LYS A 362 -15.86 10.72 -6.38
CA LYS A 362 -17.29 11.01 -6.32
C LYS A 362 -17.69 11.44 -4.92
N PHE A 363 -18.22 12.65 -4.79
CA PHE A 363 -18.88 13.05 -3.54
C PHE A 363 -20.39 13.07 -3.79
N ASP A 364 -21.14 12.42 -2.90
CA ASP A 364 -22.60 12.47 -2.98
C ASP A 364 -23.03 13.90 -2.65
N LEU A 365 -23.70 14.58 -3.60
CA LEU A 365 -24.17 15.97 -3.44
C LEU A 365 -25.33 16.10 -2.43
N PHE A 366 -25.70 15.00 -1.76
CA PHE A 366 -26.91 14.88 -0.95
C PHE A 366 -26.58 14.82 0.54
N ASP A 367 -26.18 15.95 1.10
CA ASP A 367 -26.32 16.19 2.56
C ASP A 367 -26.53 17.67 2.92
N GLN A 368 -26.59 18.59 1.95
CA GLN A 368 -26.86 20.01 2.24
C GLN A 368 -28.34 20.32 2.49
N GLU A 369 -29.29 19.45 2.12
CA GLU A 369 -30.73 19.71 2.26
C GLU A 369 -31.38 19.11 3.52
N LYS A 370 -30.63 18.46 4.42
CA LYS A 370 -31.18 17.91 5.68
C LYS A 370 -30.76 18.65 6.95
N GLN A 371 -30.11 19.81 6.81
CA GLN A 371 -29.72 20.66 7.94
C GLN A 371 -30.17 22.13 7.78
N SER A 372 -31.29 22.36 7.10
CA SER A 372 -31.98 23.66 7.08
C SER A 372 -33.20 23.63 8.01
#